data_AF-A0A968KI24-F1
#
_entry.id   AF-A0A968KI24-F1
#
_cell.length_a   1.000
_cell.length_b   1.000
_cell.length_c   1.000
_cell.angle_alpha   90.00
_cell.angle_beta   90.00
_cell.angle_gamma   90.00
#
_symmetry.space_group_name_H-M   'P 1'
#
loop_
_entity.id
_entity.type
_entity.pdbx_description
1 polymer ?
#
loop_
_entity_poly.entity_id
_entity_poly.type
_entity_poly.pdbx_seq_one_letter_code
_entity_poly.pdbx_strand_id
1 'polypeptide(L)'
;MKRRIGWGIALVFVWGTLLQGATPWAQAKDKKSSPRAPAAKARWAQVDGFRSARFGMREKEVYRAIFKDFRIPRRKVTRQVHPVEKTTRLGITVPELLADGGPAYVLYIFGYNTRELIEVDVLWGKPVDPKPNPQQVVNVANQLR
;
A
#
# COMPACT_ATOMS: atom_id res chain seq x y z
N MET A 1 9.00 58.58 -25.53
CA MET A 1 10.32 59.27 -25.53
C MET A 1 10.28 60.39 -24.49
N LYS A 2 11.32 60.51 -23.65
CA LYS A 2 11.61 61.59 -22.66
C LYS A 2 10.73 61.58 -21.38
N ARG A 3 11.17 60.93 -20.29
CA ARG A 3 12.06 61.43 -19.20
C ARG A 3 11.45 62.57 -18.38
N ARG A 4 11.23 62.36 -17.06
CA ARG A 4 12.01 63.00 -15.98
C ARG A 4 11.52 62.63 -14.57
N ILE A 5 12.49 62.69 -13.65
CA ILE A 5 12.53 62.27 -12.25
C ILE A 5 12.10 63.42 -11.32
N GLY A 6 11.54 63.08 -10.15
CA GLY A 6 11.50 63.90 -8.93
C GLY A 6 10.60 63.23 -7.87
N TRP A 7 11.10 62.38 -6.97
CA TRP A 7 11.63 62.69 -5.63
C TRP A 7 10.72 63.59 -4.79
N GLY A 8 9.97 62.97 -3.88
CA GLY A 8 9.25 63.59 -2.77
C GLY A 8 9.18 62.59 -1.62
N ILE A 9 10.10 62.75 -0.68
CA ILE A 9 10.29 61.94 0.53
C ILE A 9 9.27 62.38 1.59
N ALA A 10 8.63 61.44 2.26
CA ALA A 10 8.18 61.61 3.64
C ALA A 10 8.78 60.47 4.47
N LEU A 11 9.99 60.74 4.99
CA LEU A 11 10.63 59.99 6.06
C LEU A 11 9.89 60.31 7.35
N VAL A 12 9.31 59.29 7.98
CA VAL A 12 9.10 59.30 9.43
C VAL A 12 10.15 58.36 10.02
N PHE A 13 11.25 58.97 10.47
CA PHE A 13 12.21 58.35 11.37
C PHE A 13 11.56 58.26 12.76
N VAL A 14 11.23 57.05 13.20
CA VAL A 14 11.13 56.76 14.63
C VAL A 14 12.26 55.79 14.95
N TRP A 15 13.30 56.37 15.55
CA TRP A 15 14.45 55.68 16.09
C TRP A 15 14.07 55.21 17.50
N GLY A 16 13.92 53.90 17.69
CA GLY A 16 13.69 53.25 18.97
C GLY A 16 14.72 52.15 19.19
N THR A 17 15.86 52.55 19.75
CA THR A 17 16.88 51.77 20.49
C THR A 17 16.80 50.23 20.47
N LEU A 18 17.75 49.65 19.73
CA LEU A 18 18.72 48.63 20.15
C LEU A 18 18.41 47.87 21.47
N LEU A 19 18.02 46.59 21.34
CA LEU A 19 18.35 45.54 22.29
C LEU A 19 19.02 44.42 21.51
N GLN A 20 20.34 44.35 21.63
CA GLN A 20 21.19 43.29 21.10
C GLN A 20 20.80 41.97 21.77
N GLY A 21 20.01 41.16 21.06
CA GLY A 21 19.95 39.72 21.26
C GLY A 21 20.60 39.04 20.07
N ALA A 22 21.93 38.99 20.04
CA ALA A 22 22.62 38.08 19.14
C ALA A 22 22.29 36.65 19.59
N THR A 23 21.31 36.01 18.96
CA THR A 23 21.22 34.55 18.96
C THR A 23 22.29 34.05 17.99
N PRO A 24 23.41 33.49 18.47
CA PRO A 24 24.30 32.79 17.56
C PRO A 24 23.49 31.63 16.96
N TRP A 25 23.45 31.56 15.63
CA TRP A 25 23.06 30.32 14.97
C TRP A 25 23.91 29.20 15.56
N ALA A 26 23.27 28.29 16.29
CA ALA A 26 23.93 27.10 16.78
C ALA A 26 24.43 26.33 15.56
N GLN A 27 25.75 26.35 15.32
CA GLN A 27 26.37 25.40 14.43
C GLN A 27 26.14 24.02 15.05
N ALA A 28 25.19 23.28 14.48
CA ALA A 28 25.08 21.86 14.69
C ALA A 28 26.41 21.25 14.23
N LYS A 29 27.25 20.85 15.18
CA LYS A 29 28.46 20.09 14.89
C LYS A 29 28.04 18.87 14.10
N ASP A 30 28.53 18.76 12.87
CA ASP A 30 28.37 17.57 12.04
C ASP A 30 28.88 16.36 12.83
N LYS A 31 27.96 15.60 13.42
CA LYS A 31 28.24 14.26 13.90
C LYS A 31 28.63 13.47 12.66
N LYS A 32 29.95 13.25 12.47
CA LYS A 32 30.49 12.30 11.50
C LYS A 32 29.64 11.04 11.56
N SER A 33 28.88 10.81 10.49
CA SER A 33 28.06 9.63 10.32
C SER A 33 28.97 8.42 10.41
N SER A 34 28.65 7.51 11.33
CA SER A 34 29.32 6.21 11.40
C SER A 34 29.17 5.52 10.04
N PRO A 35 30.19 4.81 9.51
CA PRO A 35 30.09 4.15 8.22
C PRO A 35 28.88 3.22 8.22
N ARG A 36 27.90 3.49 7.37
CA ARG A 36 26.77 2.60 7.15
C ARG A 36 27.35 1.29 6.64
N ALA A 37 27.19 0.21 7.42
CA ALA A 37 27.56 -1.13 7.00
C ALA A 37 26.97 -1.39 5.59
N PRO A 38 27.70 -2.05 4.68
CA PRO A 38 27.20 -2.35 3.36
C PRO A 38 25.84 -3.05 3.50
N ALA A 39 24.80 -2.47 2.91
CA ALA A 39 23.50 -3.11 2.88
C ALA A 39 23.68 -4.49 2.24
N ALA A 40 23.39 -5.55 2.99
CA ALA A 40 23.38 -6.91 2.47
C ALA A 40 22.50 -6.91 1.20
N LYS A 41 23.03 -7.42 0.09
CA LYS A 41 22.27 -7.50 -1.17
C LYS A 41 20.97 -8.26 -0.89
N ALA A 42 19.85 -7.56 -0.94
CA ALA A 42 18.54 -8.15 -0.67
C ALA A 42 18.31 -9.28 -1.69
N ARG A 43 18.14 -10.51 -1.20
CA ARG A 43 17.77 -11.64 -2.05
C ARG A 43 16.32 -11.44 -2.48
N TRP A 44 16.02 -11.59 -3.77
CA TRP A 44 14.66 -11.53 -4.27
C TRP A 44 13.76 -12.52 -3.51
N ALA A 45 12.58 -12.07 -3.10
CA ALA A 45 11.57 -12.95 -2.51
C ALA A 45 11.00 -13.85 -3.61
N GLN A 46 10.93 -15.15 -3.34
CA GLN A 46 10.27 -16.10 -4.22
C GLN A 46 8.77 -16.14 -3.87
N VAL A 47 7.91 -15.89 -4.85
CA VAL A 47 6.46 -15.90 -4.69
C VAL A 47 5.90 -17.14 -5.40
N ASP A 48 5.58 -18.17 -4.61
CA ASP A 48 5.06 -19.45 -5.13
C ASP A 48 3.53 -19.58 -5.01
N GLY A 49 2.85 -18.55 -4.51
CA GLY A 49 1.41 -18.54 -4.30
C GLY A 49 0.98 -17.63 -3.15
N PHE A 50 -0.11 -18.00 -2.48
CA PHE A 50 -0.71 -17.24 -1.39
C PHE A 50 -1.09 -18.16 -0.21
N ARG A 51 -0.44 -17.94 0.94
CA ARG A 51 -0.58 -18.79 2.15
C ARG A 51 -0.36 -20.28 1.81
N SER A 52 -1.33 -21.16 2.08
CA SER A 52 -1.20 -22.59 1.75
C SER A 52 -1.53 -22.92 0.29
N ALA A 53 -2.08 -21.99 -0.49
CA ALA A 53 -2.38 -22.20 -1.91
C ALA A 53 -1.15 -21.87 -2.76
N ARG A 54 -0.69 -22.81 -3.59
CA ARG A 54 0.47 -22.64 -4.48
C ARG A 54 0.03 -22.60 -5.94
N PHE A 55 0.75 -21.84 -6.76
CA PHE A 55 0.55 -21.88 -8.20
C PHE A 55 0.75 -23.32 -8.72
N GLY A 56 -0.05 -23.72 -9.71
CA GLY A 56 -0.11 -25.12 -10.19
C GLY A 56 -1.14 -26.00 -9.45
N MET A 57 -1.69 -25.58 -8.31
CA MET A 57 -2.71 -26.37 -7.61
C MET A 57 -4.04 -26.42 -8.36
N ARG A 58 -4.73 -27.57 -8.32
CA ARG A 58 -6.11 -27.71 -8.85
C ARG A 58 -7.16 -27.20 -7.86
N GLU A 59 -8.37 -26.91 -8.35
CA GLU A 59 -9.48 -26.39 -7.53
C GLU A 59 -9.71 -27.16 -6.21
N LYS A 60 -9.70 -28.51 -6.26
CA LYS A 60 -9.89 -29.36 -5.06
C LYS A 60 -8.85 -29.07 -3.99
N GLU A 61 -7.64 -28.73 -4.38
CA GLU A 61 -6.50 -28.47 -3.50
C GLU A 61 -6.58 -27.05 -2.93
N VAL A 62 -6.94 -26.08 -3.76
CA VAL A 62 -7.22 -24.71 -3.32
C VAL A 62 -8.39 -24.66 -2.33
N TYR A 63 -9.46 -25.45 -2.52
CA TYR A 63 -10.52 -25.58 -1.51
C TYR A 63 -9.99 -26.08 -0.15
N ARG A 64 -9.03 -27.02 -0.15
CA ARG A 64 -8.40 -27.48 1.10
C ARG A 64 -7.54 -26.39 1.72
N ALA A 65 -6.79 -25.65 0.91
CA ALA A 65 -5.98 -24.52 1.37
C ALA A 65 -6.86 -23.42 1.99
N ILE A 66 -7.95 -23.01 1.33
CA ILE A 66 -8.92 -22.03 1.85
C ILE A 66 -9.47 -22.47 3.21
N PHE A 67 -9.88 -23.73 3.33
CA PHE A 67 -10.40 -24.24 4.60
C PHE A 67 -9.32 -24.26 5.68
N LYS A 68 -8.11 -24.70 5.35
CA LYS A 68 -6.98 -24.74 6.28
C LYS A 68 -6.64 -23.34 6.81
N ASP A 69 -6.57 -22.35 5.92
CA ASP A 69 -6.07 -21.01 6.22
C ASP A 69 -7.14 -20.12 6.87
N PHE A 70 -8.40 -20.23 6.43
CA PHE A 70 -9.47 -19.31 6.82
C PHE A 70 -10.66 -19.98 7.51
N ARG A 71 -10.69 -21.31 7.61
CA ARG A 71 -11.83 -22.09 8.13
C ARG A 71 -13.14 -21.83 7.36
N ILE A 72 -13.05 -21.39 6.11
CA ILE A 72 -14.19 -21.16 5.23
C ILE A 72 -14.55 -22.48 4.53
N PRO A 73 -15.74 -23.06 4.75
CA PRO A 73 -16.14 -24.29 4.10
C PRO A 73 -16.46 -24.04 2.62
N ARG A 74 -16.26 -25.06 1.77
CA ARG A 74 -16.51 -24.99 0.31
C ARG A 74 -17.86 -24.36 -0.08
N ARG A 75 -18.93 -24.61 0.68
CA ARG A 75 -20.26 -24.04 0.43
C ARG A 75 -20.34 -22.51 0.53
N LYS A 76 -19.38 -21.87 1.19
CA LYS A 76 -19.25 -20.41 1.32
C LYS A 76 -18.25 -19.81 0.33
N VAL A 77 -17.66 -20.63 -0.55
CA VAL A 77 -16.73 -20.18 -1.58
C VAL A 77 -17.52 -19.98 -2.87
N THR A 78 -17.50 -18.76 -3.39
CA THR A 78 -18.14 -18.43 -4.67
C THR A 78 -17.31 -19.02 -5.81
N ARG A 79 -17.94 -19.75 -6.73
CA ARG A 79 -17.29 -20.26 -7.94
C ARG A 79 -17.94 -19.63 -9.17
N GLN A 80 -17.13 -19.00 -10.01
CA GLN A 80 -17.59 -18.35 -11.25
C GLN A 80 -16.64 -18.68 -12.41
N VAL A 81 -17.17 -18.65 -13.62
CA VAL A 81 -16.36 -18.77 -14.85
C VAL A 81 -16.45 -17.44 -15.59
N HIS A 82 -15.31 -16.85 -15.94
CA HIS A 82 -15.33 -15.62 -16.71
C HIS A 82 -15.73 -15.91 -18.15
N PRO A 83 -16.76 -15.24 -18.70
CA PRO A 83 -17.35 -15.63 -19.99
C PRO A 83 -16.40 -15.42 -21.19
N VAL A 84 -15.45 -14.48 -21.09
CA VAL A 84 -14.50 -14.15 -22.16
C VAL A 84 -13.18 -14.89 -21.98
N GLU A 85 -12.54 -14.72 -20.82
CA GLU A 85 -11.23 -15.34 -20.50
C GLU A 85 -11.33 -16.85 -20.29
N LYS A 86 -12.54 -17.37 -20.03
CA LYS A 86 -12.82 -18.77 -19.69
C LYS A 86 -12.07 -19.29 -18.44
N THR A 87 -11.47 -18.40 -17.66
CA THR A 87 -10.87 -18.71 -16.36
C THR A 87 -11.95 -19.09 -15.36
N THR A 88 -11.64 -20.04 -14.49
CA THR A 88 -12.48 -20.29 -13.31
C THR A 88 -11.95 -19.46 -12.15
N ARG A 89 -12.84 -18.92 -11.32
CA ARG A 89 -12.50 -18.09 -10.17
C ARG A 89 -13.16 -18.66 -8.92
N LEU A 90 -12.38 -18.80 -7.84
CA LEU A 90 -12.89 -19.09 -6.50
C LEU A 90 -12.73 -17.85 -5.63
N GLY A 91 -13.82 -17.33 -5.10
CA GLY A 91 -13.85 -16.12 -4.29
C GLY A 91 -14.24 -16.38 -2.85
N ILE A 92 -13.53 -15.72 -1.92
CA ILE A 92 -13.85 -15.72 -0.49
C ILE A 92 -13.77 -14.31 0.09
N THR A 93 -14.68 -13.99 1.00
CA THR A 93 -14.57 -12.79 1.86
C THR A 93 -13.86 -13.17 3.14
N VAL A 94 -12.79 -12.45 3.48
CA VAL A 94 -12.01 -12.60 4.71
C VAL A 94 -12.23 -11.33 5.54
N PRO A 95 -12.81 -11.41 6.76
CA PRO A 95 -13.14 -10.22 7.54
C PRO A 95 -11.95 -9.32 7.86
N GLU A 96 -10.78 -9.93 8.07
CA GLU A 96 -9.53 -9.22 8.31
C GLU A 96 -8.38 -10.08 7.77
N LEU A 97 -7.78 -9.66 6.66
CA LEU A 97 -6.69 -10.39 6.04
C LEU A 97 -5.31 -9.89 6.48
N LEU A 98 -5.22 -8.58 6.73
CA LEU A 98 -4.08 -7.84 7.27
C LEU A 98 -4.57 -7.02 8.45
N ALA A 99 -3.70 -6.83 9.45
CA ALA A 99 -4.03 -6.07 10.64
C ALA A 99 -4.45 -4.64 10.28
N ASP A 100 -5.58 -4.21 10.84
CA ASP A 100 -6.21 -2.91 10.58
C ASP A 100 -6.67 -2.71 9.13
N GLY A 101 -6.70 -3.79 8.33
CA GLY A 101 -7.00 -3.70 6.91
C GLY A 101 -8.46 -3.85 6.53
N GLY A 102 -9.28 -4.28 7.49
CA GLY A 102 -10.70 -4.54 7.27
C GLY A 102 -10.96 -5.69 6.27
N PRO A 103 -12.21 -5.81 5.80
CA PRO A 103 -12.63 -6.90 4.93
C PRO A 103 -11.89 -6.91 3.59
N ALA A 104 -11.42 -8.10 3.22
CA ALA A 104 -10.79 -8.37 1.93
C ALA A 104 -11.60 -9.40 1.14
N TYR A 105 -11.55 -9.31 -0.18
CA TYR A 105 -12.04 -10.35 -1.08
C TYR A 105 -10.85 -10.98 -1.80
N VAL A 106 -10.64 -12.28 -1.59
CA VAL A 106 -9.55 -13.04 -2.20
C VAL A 106 -10.12 -13.87 -3.34
N LEU A 107 -9.56 -13.70 -4.53
CA LEU A 107 -9.92 -14.42 -5.75
C LEU A 107 -8.77 -15.32 -6.17
N TYR A 108 -9.02 -16.62 -6.23
CA TYR A 108 -8.10 -17.61 -6.80
C TYR A 108 -8.52 -17.87 -8.25
N ILE A 109 -7.63 -17.61 -9.20
CA ILE A 109 -7.94 -17.66 -10.64
C ILE A 109 -7.20 -18.84 -11.28
N PHE A 110 -7.98 -19.68 -11.96
CA PHE A 110 -7.53 -20.90 -12.61
C PHE A 110 -7.45 -20.70 -14.11
N GLY A 111 -6.33 -21.10 -14.70
CA GLY A 111 -6.12 -21.05 -16.14
C GLY A 111 -7.13 -21.91 -16.89
N TYR A 112 -7.60 -21.42 -18.04
CA TYR A 112 -8.62 -22.12 -18.83
C TYR A 112 -8.17 -23.53 -19.25
N ASN A 113 -6.97 -23.63 -19.85
CA ASN A 113 -6.45 -24.89 -20.37
C ASN A 113 -5.86 -25.78 -19.27
N THR A 114 -5.05 -25.20 -18.38
CA THR A 114 -4.34 -25.95 -17.33
C THR A 114 -5.28 -26.37 -16.20
N ARG A 115 -6.31 -25.57 -15.91
CA ARG A 115 -7.21 -25.73 -14.74
C ARG A 115 -6.45 -25.68 -13.41
N GLU A 116 -5.31 -25.02 -13.43
CA GLU A 116 -4.42 -24.84 -12.29
C GLU A 116 -4.46 -23.38 -11.84
N LEU A 117 -4.20 -23.15 -10.55
CA LEU A 117 -4.08 -21.83 -9.97
C LEU A 117 -2.91 -21.09 -10.63
N ILE A 118 -3.18 -19.96 -11.27
CA ILE A 118 -2.17 -19.14 -11.96
C ILE A 118 -2.06 -17.74 -11.39
N GLU A 119 -3.08 -17.29 -10.65
CA GLU A 119 -3.18 -15.91 -10.18
C GLU A 119 -4.03 -15.85 -8.90
N VAL A 120 -3.70 -14.90 -8.03
CA VAL A 120 -4.45 -14.59 -6.82
C VAL A 120 -4.61 -13.08 -6.72
N ASP A 121 -5.85 -12.61 -6.80
CA ASP A 121 -6.17 -11.20 -6.57
C ASP A 121 -6.70 -11.01 -5.16
N VAL A 122 -6.29 -9.91 -4.54
CA VAL A 122 -6.80 -9.49 -3.24
C VAL A 122 -7.33 -8.08 -3.36
N LEU A 123 -8.61 -7.91 -3.06
CA LEU A 123 -9.32 -6.65 -3.17
C LEU A 123 -9.69 -6.16 -1.77
N TRP A 124 -9.61 -4.85 -1.59
CA TRP A 124 -10.13 -4.12 -0.43
C TRP A 124 -11.00 -2.94 -0.91
N GLY A 125 -11.80 -2.38 -0.01
CA GLY A 125 -12.60 -1.20 -0.28
C GLY A 125 -13.96 -1.50 -0.90
N LYS A 126 -14.45 -0.59 -1.76
CA LYS A 126 -15.83 -0.60 -2.29
C LYS A 126 -16.29 -1.92 -2.93
N PRO A 127 -15.44 -2.66 -3.66
CA PRO A 127 -15.84 -3.96 -4.22
C PRO A 127 -16.15 -5.04 -3.18
N VAL A 128 -15.72 -4.84 -1.93
CA VAL A 128 -15.85 -5.81 -0.83
C VAL A 128 -16.83 -5.32 0.24
N ASP A 129 -16.78 -4.04 0.56
CA ASP A 129 -17.64 -3.36 1.53
C ASP A 129 -18.28 -2.14 0.86
N PRO A 130 -19.62 -2.03 0.80
CA PRO A 130 -20.31 -0.86 0.24
C PRO A 130 -19.95 0.48 0.90
N LYS A 131 -19.49 0.47 2.15
CA LYS A 131 -19.13 1.67 2.93
C LYS A 131 -17.79 1.46 3.67
N PRO A 132 -16.67 1.31 2.94
CA PRO A 132 -15.39 0.99 3.56
C PRO A 132 -14.89 2.17 4.40
N ASN A 133 -14.20 1.88 5.50
CA ASN A 133 -13.49 2.91 6.26
C ASN A 133 -12.31 3.45 5.41
N PRO A 134 -12.31 4.73 5.02
CA PRO A 134 -11.25 5.28 4.16
C PRO A 134 -9.85 5.16 4.77
N GLN A 135 -9.73 5.30 6.09
CA GLN A 135 -8.45 5.21 6.77
C GLN A 135 -7.88 3.79 6.74
N GLN A 136 -8.73 2.76 6.89
CA GLN A 136 -8.28 1.36 6.79
C GLN A 136 -7.75 1.03 5.40
N VAL A 137 -8.41 1.52 4.34
CA VAL A 137 -7.94 1.31 2.96
C VAL A 137 -6.56 1.96 2.74
N VAL A 138 -6.36 3.18 3.23
CA VAL A 138 -5.05 3.87 3.16
C VAL A 138 -3.99 3.14 3.99
N ASN A 139 -4.35 2.62 5.16
CA ASN A 139 -3.42 1.89 6.02
C ASN A 139 -2.92 0.61 5.32
N VAL A 140 -3.82 -0.17 4.70
CA VAL A 140 -3.43 -1.36 3.90
C VAL A 140 -2.49 -0.98 2.76
N ALA A 141 -2.81 0.08 2.02
CA ALA A 141 -1.98 0.53 0.91
C ALA A 141 -0.55 0.90 1.38
N ASN A 142 -0.44 1.56 2.54
CA ASN A 142 0.86 1.89 3.14
C ASN A 142 1.62 0.66 3.64
N GLN A 143 0.93 -0.39 4.11
CA GLN A 143 1.56 -1.64 4.52
C GLN A 143 2.11 -2.46 3.33
N LEU A 144 1.53 -2.30 2.14
CA LEU A 144 1.88 -3.06 0.94
C LEU A 144 2.93 -2.37 0.04
N ARG A 145 3.37 -1.17 0.40
CA ARG A 145 4.34 -0.36 -0.37
C ARG A 145 5.79 -0.75 -0.07
#